data_AF-A0AAE6BP27-F1
#
_entry.id   AF-A0AAE6BP27-F1
#
_cell.length_a   1.000
_cell.length_b   1.000
_cell.length_c   1.000
_cell.angle_alpha   90.00
_cell.angle_beta   90.00
_cell.angle_gamma   90.00
#
_symmetry.space_group_name_H-M   'P 1'
#
loop_
_entity.id
_entity.type
_entity.pdbx_description
1 polymer ?
#
loop_
_entity_poly.entity_id
_entity_poly.type
_entity_poly.pdbx_seq_one_letter_code
_entity_poly.pdbx_strand_id
1 'polypeptide(L)'
;MTVSRYRLTALGKIGAVLFVAPTPLAAYYALPAATSAGDAAFNQRLSQMGAAVETAAPSPMILIALATASLIGLVLLFIGREIITTEA
;
A
#
# COMPACT_ATOMS: atom_id res chain seq x y z
N MET A 1 40.03 12.31 4.09
CA MET A 1 39.17 11.35 4.85
C MET A 1 38.11 10.82 3.87
N THR A 2 37.95 9.51 3.70
CA THR A 2 37.00 8.97 2.69
C THR A 2 35.56 9.00 3.23
N VAL A 3 34.63 9.60 2.49
CA VAL A 3 33.20 9.62 2.83
C VAL A 3 32.43 8.85 1.77
N SER A 4 31.84 7.71 2.16
CA SER A 4 30.92 6.95 1.31
C SER A 4 29.47 7.34 1.61
N ARG A 5 28.76 7.84 0.60
CA ARG A 5 27.33 8.19 0.68
C ARG A 5 26.51 7.23 -0.17
N TYR A 6 25.38 6.79 0.38
CA TYR A 6 24.39 6.04 -0.40
C TYR A 6 23.48 6.99 -1.15
N ARG A 7 23.29 6.74 -2.44
CA ARG A 7 22.36 7.48 -3.30
C ARG A 7 21.41 6.52 -4.01
N LEU A 8 20.19 6.99 -4.26
CA LEU A 8 19.25 6.30 -5.14
C LEU A 8 19.34 6.86 -6.55
N THR A 9 19.52 5.97 -7.51
CA THR A 9 19.38 6.26 -8.95
C THR A 9 17.92 6.53 -9.29
N ALA A 10 17.63 6.92 -10.54
CA ALA A 10 16.25 7.08 -11.01
C ALA A 10 15.41 5.80 -10.80
N LEU A 11 15.99 4.63 -11.06
CA LEU A 11 15.36 3.33 -10.80
C LEU A 11 15.10 3.11 -9.32
N GLY A 12 16.06 3.44 -8.45
CA GLY A 12 15.89 3.32 -7.00
C GLY A 12 14.77 4.22 -6.46
N LYS A 13 14.58 5.40 -7.04
CA LYS A 13 13.47 6.30 -6.70
C LYS A 13 12.12 5.73 -7.14
N ILE A 14 12.03 5.18 -8.34
CA ILE A 14 10.81 4.48 -8.81
C ILE A 14 10.50 3.31 -7.89
N GLY A 15 11.53 2.53 -7.52
CA GLY A 15 11.42 1.43 -6.57
C GLY A 15 10.87 1.87 -5.21
N ALA A 16 11.37 2.98 -4.67
CA ALA A 16 10.87 3.54 -3.41
C ALA A 16 9.37 3.92 -3.49
N VAL A 17 8.94 4.54 -4.59
CA VAL A 17 7.53 4.89 -4.78
C VAL A 17 6.67 3.64 -4.89
N LEU A 18 7.06 2.67 -5.71
CA LEU A 18 6.33 1.41 -5.88
C LEU A 18 6.32 0.55 -4.61
N PHE A 19 7.31 0.69 -3.73
CA PHE A 19 7.33 -0.02 -2.46
C PHE A 19 6.38 0.62 -1.43
N VAL A 20 6.36 1.95 -1.33
CA VAL A 20 5.67 2.68 -0.25
C VAL A 20 4.23 3.04 -0.62
N ALA A 21 3.97 3.50 -1.84
CA ALA A 21 2.65 3.99 -2.25
C ALA A 21 1.51 2.94 -2.19
N PRO A 22 1.75 1.63 -2.43
CA PRO A 22 0.68 0.66 -2.36
C PRO A 22 0.02 0.50 -0.99
N THR A 23 0.75 0.77 0.11
CA THR A 23 0.21 0.63 1.47
C THR A 23 -0.93 1.62 1.78
N PRO A 24 -0.77 2.95 1.61
CA PRO A 24 -1.87 3.88 1.82
C PRO A 24 -3.00 3.69 0.81
N LEU A 25 -2.70 3.25 -0.41
CA LEU A 25 -3.74 2.90 -1.40
C LEU A 25 -4.57 1.70 -0.95
N ALA A 26 -3.93 0.64 -0.46
CA ALA A 26 -4.62 -0.53 0.07
C ALA A 26 -5.50 -0.16 1.28
N ALA A 27 -4.99 0.70 2.17
CA ALA A 27 -5.76 1.20 3.30
C ALA A 27 -7.00 1.98 2.85
N TYR A 28 -6.87 2.83 1.82
CA TYR A 28 -7.99 3.56 1.25
C TYR A 28 -9.05 2.63 0.66
N TYR A 29 -8.65 1.60 -0.09
CA TYR A 29 -9.59 0.62 -0.67
C TYR A 29 -10.23 -0.30 0.37
N ALA A 30 -9.60 -0.47 1.53
CA ALA A 30 -10.16 -1.24 2.63
C ALA A 30 -11.15 -0.44 3.49
N LEU A 31 -11.33 0.86 3.24
CA LEU A 31 -12.32 1.66 3.96
C LEU A 31 -13.73 1.19 3.57
N PRO A 32 -14.61 0.95 4.57
CA PRO A 32 -16.01 0.66 4.29
C PRO A 32 -16.66 1.86 3.59
N ALA A 33 -17.56 1.58 2.66
CA ALA A 33 -18.36 2.62 2.02
C ALA A 33 -19.13 3.41 3.11
N ALA A 34 -19.18 4.74 2.96
CA ALA A 34 -19.99 5.56 3.85
C ALA A 34 -21.46 5.18 3.71
N THR A 35 -22.02 4.53 4.71
CA THR A 35 -23.45 4.19 4.77
C THR A 35 -24.26 5.40 5.23
N SER A 36 -25.46 5.59 4.69
CA SER A 36 -26.38 6.56 5.26
C SER A 36 -26.74 6.17 6.71
N ALA A 37 -27.18 7.14 7.53
CA ALA A 37 -27.59 6.86 8.91
C ALA A 37 -28.73 5.82 8.99
N GLY A 38 -29.60 5.77 7.97
CA GLY A 38 -30.67 4.78 7.85
C GLY A 38 -30.14 3.36 7.58
N ASP A 39 -29.16 3.23 6.68
CA ASP A 39 -28.54 1.95 6.32
C ASP A 39 -27.72 1.38 7.48
N ALA A 40 -27.02 2.23 8.23
CA ALA A 40 -26.28 1.82 9.42
C ALA A 40 -27.21 1.24 10.50
N ALA A 41 -28.34 1.91 10.77
CA ALA A 41 -29.34 1.44 11.72
C ALA A 41 -30.04 0.15 11.25
N PHE A 42 -30.30 0.02 9.95
CA PHE A 42 -30.85 -1.19 9.35
C PHE A 42 -29.89 -2.38 9.49
N ASN A 43 -28.62 -2.20 9.11
CA ASN A 43 -27.58 -3.23 9.22
C ASN A 43 -27.36 -3.67 10.68
N GLN A 44 -27.42 -2.74 11.64
CA GLN A 44 -27.32 -3.06 13.06
C GLN A 44 -28.50 -3.91 13.57
N ARG A 45 -29.72 -3.65 13.08
CA ARG A 45 -30.89 -4.50 13.39
C ARG A 45 -30.78 -5.87 12.72
N LEU A 46 -30.31 -5.91 11.48
CA LEU A 46 -30.09 -7.15 10.74
C LEU A 46 -29.08 -8.06 11.44
N SER A 47 -27.99 -7.48 11.96
CA SER A 47 -26.98 -8.23 12.72
C SER A 47 -27.54 -8.77 14.04
N GLN A 48 -28.42 -8.02 14.72
CA GLN A 48 -29.10 -8.48 15.95
C GLN A 48 -30.08 -9.63 15.68
N MET A 49 -30.62 -9.72 14.46
CA MET A 49 -31.49 -10.81 14.02
C MET A 49 -30.73 -12.05 13.53
N GLY A 50 -29.39 -12.06 13.62
CA GLY A 50 -28.54 -13.19 13.23
C GLY A 50 -28.34 -13.32 11.72
N ALA A 51 -28.74 -12.33 10.93
CA ALA A 51 -28.47 -12.31 9.49
C ALA A 51 -27.03 -11.84 9.23
N ALA A 52 -26.38 -12.47 8.24
CA ALA A 52 -25.07 -12.03 7.77
C ALA A 52 -25.21 -10.65 7.13
N VAL A 53 -24.55 -9.65 7.71
CA VAL A 53 -24.38 -8.34 7.08
C VAL A 53 -23.21 -8.47 6.12
N GLU A 54 -23.43 -8.26 4.82
CA GLU A 54 -22.34 -8.22 3.85
C GLU A 54 -21.43 -7.05 4.19
N THR A 55 -20.27 -7.34 4.76
CA THR A 55 -19.21 -6.36 4.94
C THR A 55 -18.57 -6.12 3.59
N ALA A 56 -18.57 -4.87 3.12
CA ALA A 56 -17.85 -4.47 1.91
C ALA A 56 -16.38 -4.84 2.05
N ALA A 57 -15.94 -5.88 1.33
CA ALA A 57 -14.56 -6.32 1.30
C ALA A 57 -13.87 -5.70 0.07
N PRO A 58 -12.59 -5.28 0.20
CA PRO A 58 -11.81 -4.82 -0.95
C PRO A 58 -11.66 -5.94 -1.98
N SER A 59 -11.64 -5.58 -3.27
CA SER A 59 -11.41 -6.53 -4.35
C SER A 59 -10.04 -7.23 -4.17
N PRO A 60 -9.99 -8.57 -4.12
CA PRO A 60 -8.74 -9.31 -3.99
C PRO A 60 -7.74 -8.98 -5.11
N MET A 61 -8.24 -8.70 -6.32
CA MET A 61 -7.40 -8.36 -7.47
C MET A 61 -6.62 -7.05 -7.24
N ILE A 62 -7.23 -6.06 -6.60
CA ILE A 62 -6.56 -4.79 -6.28
C ILE A 62 -5.46 -5.04 -5.24
N LEU A 63 -5.75 -5.80 -4.19
CA LEU A 63 -4.76 -6.13 -3.17
C LEU A 63 -3.56 -6.90 -3.74
N ILE A 64 -3.81 -7.86 -4.64
CA ILE A 64 -2.77 -8.61 -5.34
C ILE A 64 -1.91 -7.68 -6.20
N ALA A 65 -2.54 -6.78 -6.96
CA ALA A 65 -1.82 -5.83 -7.80
C ALA A 65 -0.93 -4.89 -6.96
N LEU A 66 -1.45 -4.37 -5.85
CA LEU A 66 -0.72 -3.50 -4.92
C LEU A 66 0.44 -4.26 -4.25
N ALA A 67 0.23 -5.50 -3.81
CA ALA A 67 1.29 -6.33 -3.24
C ALA A 67 2.39 -6.65 -4.26
N THR A 68 2.00 -6.95 -5.50
CA THR A 68 2.94 -7.19 -6.61
C THR A 68 3.77 -5.94 -6.91
N ALA A 69 3.13 -4.77 -6.94
CA ALA A 69 3.81 -3.49 -7.10
C ALA A 69 4.84 -3.24 -5.98
N SER A 70 4.50 -3.54 -4.72
CA SER A 70 5.44 -3.45 -3.60
C SER A 70 6.64 -4.39 -3.78
N LEU A 71 6.41 -5.63 -4.23
CA LEU A 71 7.51 -6.58 -4.48
C LEU A 71 8.45 -6.06 -5.57
N ILE A 72 7.90 -5.59 -6.69
CA ILE A 72 8.68 -4.99 -7.79
C ILE A 72 9.45 -3.76 -7.27
N GLY A 73 8.79 -2.91 -6.47
CA GLY A 73 9.39 -1.73 -5.88
C GLY A 73 10.60 -2.04 -5.00
N LEU A 74 10.50 -3.07 -4.17
CA LEU A 74 11.59 -3.54 -3.32
C LEU A 74 12.81 -3.98 -4.15
N VAL A 75 12.57 -4.75 -5.22
CA VAL A 75 13.64 -5.21 -6.13
C VAL A 75 14.33 -4.01 -6.79
N LEU A 76 13.57 -3.05 -7.31
CA LEU A 76 14.10 -1.85 -7.93
C LEU A 76 14.86 -0.95 -6.95
N LEU A 77 14.43 -0.88 -5.69
CA LEU A 77 15.13 -0.14 -4.63
C LEU A 77 16.53 -0.72 -4.39
N PHE A 78 16.64 -2.06 -4.34
CA PHE A 78 17.94 -2.71 -4.15
C PHE A 78 18.86 -2.54 -5.36
N ILE A 79 18.34 -2.71 -6.57
CA ILE A 79 19.11 -2.53 -7.81
C ILE A 79 19.53 -1.06 -7.97
N GLY A 80 18.66 -0.12 -7.61
CA GLY A 80 18.88 1.31 -7.80
C GLY A 80 19.70 2.00 -6.71
N ARG A 81 20.32 1.25 -5.80
CA ARG A 81 21.18 1.79 -4.74
C ARG A 81 22.64 1.77 -5.18
N GLU A 82 23.27 2.95 -5.19
CA GLU A 82 24.69 3.10 -5.51
C GLU A 82 25.47 3.72 -4.34
N ILE A 83 26.76 3.41 -4.26
CA ILE A 83 27.70 3.97 -3.26
C ILE A 83 28.61 4.94 -3.98
N ILE A 84 28.57 6.21 -3.57
CA ILE A 84 29.49 7.23 -4.05
C ILE A 84 30.52 7.48 -2.96
N THR A 85 31.77 7.14 -3.22
CA THR A 85 32.89 7.44 -2.33
C THR A 85 33.62 8.65 -2.87
N THR A 86 33.68 9.73 -2.09
CA THR A 86 34.49 10.92 -2.40
C THR A 86 35.66 11.00 -1.43
N GLU A 87 36.85 11.24 -1.97
CA GLU A 87 38.02 11.61 -1.19
C GLU A 87 37.92 13.10 -0.82
N ALA A 88 37.95 13.40 0.48
CA ALA A 88 38.00 14.75 1.03
C ALA A 88 39.40 15.09 1.51
#